data_AF-W4LZW1-F1
#
_entry.id   AF-W4LZW1-F1
#
_cell.length_a   1.000
_cell.length_b   1.000
_cell.length_c   1.000
_cell.angle_alpha   90.00
_cell.angle_beta   90.00
_cell.angle_gamma   90.00
#
_symmetry.space_group_name_H-M   'P 1'
#
loop_
_entity.id
_entity.type
_entity.pdbx_description
1 polymer ?
#
loop_
_entity_poly.entity_id
_entity_poly.type
_entity_poly.pdbx_seq_one_letter_code
_entity_poly.pdbx_strand_id
1 'polypeptide(L)' 'MAGQQPHLPEQGALQELVRHRYRHHLTPEQFEAVQQEVAAVAEMIASLQAVPLANHEEPFTSFIPYRREN' A
#
# COMPACT_ATOMS: atom_id res chain seq x y z
N MET A 1 -13.55 -5.77 22.11
CA MET A 1 -12.18 -5.28 22.40
C MET A 1 -11.68 -4.63 21.12
N ALA A 2 -11.67 -3.31 21.04
CA ALA A 2 -11.20 -2.60 19.86
C ALA A 2 -9.69 -2.82 19.73
N GLY A 3 -9.26 -3.47 18.65
CA GLY A 3 -7.85 -3.65 18.34
C GLY A 3 -7.25 -2.28 18.07
N GLN A 4 -6.36 -1.83 18.96
CA GLN A 4 -5.55 -0.65 18.72
C GLN A 4 -4.65 -0.97 17.51
N GLN A 5 -5.02 -0.45 16.34
CA GLN A 5 -4.22 -0.53 15.12
C GLN A 5 -2.83 0.05 15.42
N PRO A 6 -1.72 -0.67 15.13
CA PRO A 6 -0.39 -0.11 15.32
C PRO A 6 -0.23 1.07 14.38
N HIS A 7 -0.11 2.29 14.93
CA HIS A 7 0.27 3.47 14.16
C HIS A 7 1.70 3.27 13.66
N LEU A 8 1.83 2.78 12.43
CA LEU A 8 3.09 2.67 11.76
C LEU A 8 3.65 4.09 11.52
N PRO A 9 4.91 4.38 11.88
CA PRO A 9 5.50 5.70 11.64
C PRO A 9 5.44 6.10 10.16
N GLU A 10 5.37 5.14 9.22
CA GLU A 10 5.17 5.41 7.80
C GLU A 10 3.79 6.01 7.47
N GLN A 11 2.73 5.69 8.22
CA GLN A 11 1.39 6.26 7.98
C GLN A 11 1.37 7.77 8.23
N GLY A 12 1.96 8.22 9.34
CA GLY A 12 2.04 9.65 9.65
C GLY A 12 2.84 10.43 8.59
N ALA A 13 3.94 9.84 8.11
CA ALA A 13 4.73 10.42 7.04
C ALA A 13 3.96 10.51 5.71
N LEU A 14 3.17 9.49 5.36
CA LEU A 14 2.31 9.50 4.17
C LEU A 14 1.19 10.55 4.28
N GLN A 15 0.56 10.67 5.43
CA GLN A 15 -0.48 11.68 5.67
C GLN A 15 0.07 13.10 5.54
N GLU A 16 1.23 13.38 6.13
CA GLU A 16 1.89 14.68 6.01
C GLU A 16 2.36 14.95 4.57
N LEU A 17 2.80 13.93 3.84
CA LEU A 17 3.15 14.07 2.42
C LEU A 17 1.93 14.41 1.55
N VAL A 18 0.79 13.73 1.76
CA VAL A 18 -0.47 14.03 1.06
C VAL A 18 -0.91 15.45 1.40
N ARG A 19 -0.88 15.81 2.69
CA ARG A 19 -1.24 17.15 3.15
C ARG A 19 -0.35 18.21 2.51
N HIS A 20 0.96 18.03 2.54
CA HIS A 20 1.91 18.98 1.96
C HIS A 20 1.70 19.15 0.45
N ARG A 21 1.45 18.07 -0.29
CA ARG A 21 1.37 18.09 -1.74
C ARG A 21 0.00 18.53 -2.28
N TYR A 22 -1.08 18.26 -1.54
CA TYR A 22 -2.45 18.47 -2.00
C TYR A 22 -3.28 19.41 -1.11
N ARG A 23 -2.66 20.09 -0.14
CA ARG A 23 -3.28 21.05 0.80
C ARG A 23 -4.37 21.94 0.20
N HIS A 24 -4.15 22.46 -1.00
CA HIS A 24 -5.05 23.43 -1.65
C HIS A 24 -6.08 22.78 -2.59
N HIS A 25 -5.97 21.46 -2.79
CA HIS A 25 -6.77 20.69 -3.74
C HIS A 25 -7.69 19.68 -3.08
N LEU A 26 -7.52 19.44 -1.77
CA LEU A 26 -8.38 18.54 -1.00
C LEU A 26 -9.22 19.33 -0.01
N THR A 27 -10.53 19.08 -0.02
CA THR A 27 -11.39 19.49 1.09
C THR A 27 -11.08 18.65 2.33
N PRO A 28 -11.49 19.09 3.53
CA PRO A 28 -11.32 18.31 4.76
C PRO A 28 -11.90 16.90 4.65
N GLU A 29 -13.09 16.76 4.05
CA GLU A 29 -13.79 15.48 3.89
C GLU A 29 -13.03 14.54 2.95
N GLN A 30 -12.45 15.09 1.87
CA GLN A 30 -11.63 14.32 0.94
C GLN A 30 -10.33 13.86 1.60
N PHE A 31 -9.75 14.69 2.47
CA PHE A 31 -8.56 14.33 3.22
C PHE A 31 -8.84 13.23 4.25
N GLU A 32 -9.98 13.27 4.93
CA GLU A 32 -10.44 12.19 5.82
C GLU A 32 -10.65 10.88 5.06
N ALA A 33 -11.27 10.92 3.89
CA ALA A 33 -11.43 9.74 3.04
C ALA A 33 -10.08 9.12 2.66
N VAL A 34 -9.09 9.95 2.28
CA VAL A 34 -7.73 9.47 1.98
C VAL A 34 -7.08 8.82 3.21
N GLN A 35 -7.27 9.37 4.41
CA GLN A 35 -6.73 8.74 5.63
C GLN A 35 -7.33 7.36 5.89
N GLN A 36 -8.63 7.18 5.66
CA GLN A 36 -9.30 5.89 5.81
C GLN A 36 -8.77 4.86 4.81
N GLU A 37 -8.59 5.25 3.55
CA GLU A 37 -8.02 4.40 2.50
C GLU A 37 -6.57 4.00 2.82
N VAL A 38 -5.74 4.94 3.29
CA VAL A 38 -4.36 4.66 3.71
C VAL A 38 -4.33 3.65 4.88
N ALA A 39 -5.28 3.76 5.82
CA ALA A 39 -5.40 2.80 6.91
C ALA A 39 -5.78 1.40 6.40
N ALA A 40 -6.77 1.30 5.51
CA ALA A 40 -7.20 0.04 4.91
C ALA A 40 -6.08 -0.66 4.13
N VAL A 41 -5.30 0.11 3.36
CA VAL A 41 -4.13 -0.42 2.64
C VAL A 41 -3.06 -0.94 3.61
N ALA A 42 -2.79 -0.23 4.71
CA ALA A 42 -1.83 -0.67 5.70
C ALA A 42 -2.26 -1.99 6.37
N GLU A 43 -3.54 -2.13 6.70
CA GLU A 43 -4.12 -3.39 7.22
C GLU A 43 -3.98 -4.55 6.22
N MET A 44 -4.25 -4.28 4.95
CA MET A 44 -4.09 -5.26 3.89
C MET A 44 -2.62 -5.69 3.75
N ILE A 45 -1.67 -4.75 3.75
CA ILE A 45 -0.24 -5.05 3.67
C ILE A 45 0.21 -5.88 4.88
N ALA A 46 -0.20 -5.52 6.09
CA ALA A 46 0.11 -6.29 7.30
C ALA A 46 -0.40 -7.74 7.18
N SER A 47 -1.59 -7.92 6.60
CA SER A 47 -2.15 -9.25 6.35
C SER A 47 -1.34 -10.04 5.30
N LEU A 48 -0.85 -9.38 4.26
CA LEU A 48 0.02 -10.00 3.24
C LEU A 48 1.39 -10.38 3.81
N GLN A 49 1.98 -9.53 4.64
CA GLN A 49 3.28 -9.80 5.30
C GLN A 49 3.20 -10.97 6.29
N ALA A 50 2.02 -11.26 6.83
CA ALA A 50 1.81 -12.42 7.69
C ALA A 50 1.91 -13.75 6.92
N VAL A 51 1.84 -13.73 5.59
CA VAL A 51 2.04 -14.91 4.75
C VAL A 51 3.54 -15.05 4.43
N PRO A 52 4.25 -16.02 5.02
CA PRO A 52 5.65 -16.23 4.69
C PRO A 52 5.74 -16.74 3.25
N LEU A 53 6.45 -16.00 2.39
CA LEU A 53 6.80 -16.43 1.05
C LEU A 53 8.21 -17.00 1.05
N ALA A 54 8.36 -18.26 0.64
CA ALA A 54 9.66 -18.83 0.34
C ALA A 54 10.12 -18.38 -1.05
N ASN A 55 11.42 -18.23 -1.27
CA ASN A 55 11.98 -17.76 -2.55
C ASN A 55 11.53 -18.55 -3.79
N HIS A 56 11.06 -19.78 -3.64
CA HIS A 56 10.56 -20.61 -4.74
C HIS A 56 9.06 -20.40 -5.03
N GLU A 57 8.37 -19.60 -4.21
CA GLU A 57 6.95 -19.24 -4.35
C GLU A 57 6.76 -17.89 -5.06
N GLU A 58 7.85 -17.18 -5.39
CA GLU A 58 7.76 -16.00 -6.25
C GLU A 58 7.23 -16.40 -7.64
N PRO A 59 6.26 -15.65 -8.21
CA PRO A 59 5.77 -15.91 -9.55
C PRO A 59 6.85 -15.52 -10.56
N PHE A 60 7.78 -16.43 -10.82
CA PHE A 60 8.74 -16.33 -11.91
C PHE A 60 7.98 -16.43 -13.23
N THR A 61 7.47 -15.30 -13.71
CA THR A 61 7.14 -15.18 -15.13
C THR A 61 8.47 -15.28 -15.86
N SER A 62 8.75 -16.48 -16.38
CA SER A 62 9.96 -16.71 -17.17
C SER A 62 9.91 -15.77 -18.36
N PHE A 63 10.95 -14.95 -18.52
CA PHE A 63 11.08 -14.13 -19.71
C PHE A 63 11.19 -15.05 -20.93
N ILE A 64 10.21 -14.99 -21.84
CA ILE A 64 10.24 -15.70 -23.12
C ILE A 64 10.62 -14.69 -24.20
N PRO A 65 11.84 -14.75 -24.75
CA PRO A 65 12.21 -13.88 -25.86
C PRO A 65 11.30 -14.16 -27.06
N TYR A 66 10.78 -13.10 -27.68
CA TYR A 66 10.03 -13.23 -28.93
C TYR A 66 10.90 -13.89 -30.00
N ARG A 67 10.41 -15.00 -30.57
CA ARG A 67 10.98 -15.61 -31.78
C ARG A 67 9.97 -15.43 -32.91
N ARG A 68 10.37 -14.79 -33.99
CA ARG A 68 9.59 -14.76 -35.23
C ARG A 68 9.59 -16.19 -35.80
N GLU A 69 8.40 -16.78 -35.96
CA GLU A 69 8.25 -18.07 -36.63
C GLU A 69 8.65 -17.90 -38.11
N ASN A 70 9.51 -18.79 -38.60
CA ASN A 70 9.92 -18.88 -40.00
C ASN A 70 9.09 -19.94 -40.72
#